data_AF-A0A806KGU2-F1
#
_entry.id   AF-A0A806KGU2-F1
#
_cell.length_a   1.000
_cell.length_b   1.000
_cell.length_c   1.000
_cell.angle_alpha   90.00
_cell.angle_beta   90.00
_cell.angle_gamma   90.00
#
_symmetry.space_group_name_H-M   'P 1'
#
loop_
_entity.id
_entity.type
_entity.pdbx_description
1 polymer ?
#
loop_
_entity_poly.entity_id
_entity_poly.type
_entity_poly.pdbx_seq_one_letter_code
_entity_poly.pdbx_strand_id
1 'polypeptide(L)' 'MKTDKIVLQLKFASVIETFSQMGNLPLRDALDKFYKSEIYIEMREGISDMHCRSEKYLAEDLIKDCA' A
#
# COMPACT_ATOMS: atom_id res chain seq x y z
N MET A 1 18.33 -1.95 -8.53
CA MET A 1 18.64 -1.12 -7.34
C MET A 1 18.22 -1.90 -6.11
N LYS A 2 19.07 -2.00 -5.08
CA LYS A 2 18.75 -2.74 -3.86
C LYS A 2 17.87 -1.83 -3.01
N THR A 3 16.56 -1.92 -3.14
CA THR A 3 15.65 -1.19 -2.26
C THR A 3 15.84 -1.76 -0.87
N ASP A 4 16.48 -1.00 0.02
CA ASP A 4 16.67 -1.41 1.40
C ASP A 4 15.31 -1.75 2.00
N LYS A 5 15.21 -2.89 2.69
CA LYS A 5 13.95 -3.36 3.27
C LYS A 5 13.28 -2.29 4.14
N ILE A 6 14.06 -1.40 4.74
CA ILE A 6 13.61 -0.25 5.51
C ILE A 6 12.85 0.77 4.64
N VAL A 7 13.34 1.07 3.44
CA VAL A 7 12.70 2.01 2.51
C VAL A 7 11.35 1.47 2.03
N LEU A 8 11.28 0.16 1.76
CA LEU A 8 10.03 -0.50 1.40
C LEU A 8 9.00 -0.45 2.53
N GLN A 9 9.44 -0.71 3.77
CA GLN A 9 8.58 -0.64 4.96
C GLN A 9 8.05 0.77 5.21
N LEU A 10 8.88 1.80 5.01
CA LEU A 10 8.45 3.20 5.08
C LEU A 10 7.38 3.52 4.02
N LYS A 11 7.56 3.02 2.80
CA LYS A 11 6.57 3.22 1.74
C LYS A 11 5.23 2.55 2.06
N PHE A 12 5.23 1.38 2.69
CA PHE A 12 3.99 0.75 3.17
C PHE A 12 3.26 1.62 4.19
N ALA A 13 3.98 2.20 5.15
CA ALA A 13 3.36 3.08 6.14
C ALA A 13 2.68 4.28 5.48
N SER A 14 3.34 4.93 4.51
CA SER A 14 2.77 6.06 3.77
C SER A 14 1.55 5.67 2.91
N VAL A 15 1.55 4.49 2.30
CA VAL A 15 0.38 3.97 1.55
C VAL A 15 -0.79 3.72 2.50
N ILE A 16 -0.54 3.07 3.64
CA ILE A 16 -1.59 2.76 4.63
C ILE A 16 -2.21 4.03 5.22
N GLU A 17 -1.40 5.04 5.55
CA GLU A 17 -1.90 6.35 6.01
C GLU A 17 -2.76 7.02 4.94
N THR A 18 -2.28 7.08 3.69
CA THR A 18 -3.02 7.66 2.57
C THR A 18 -4.34 6.92 2.35
N PHE A 19 -4.32 5.60 2.42
CA PHE A 19 -5.51 4.76 2.29
C PHE A 19 -6.53 5.01 3.41
N SER A 20 -6.07 5.09 4.66
CA SER A 20 -6.91 5.43 5.82
C SER A 20 -7.58 6.80 5.65
N GLN A 21 -6.82 7.80 5.22
CA GLN A 21 -7.32 9.17 4.99
C GLN A 21 -8.30 9.24 3.82
N MET A 22 -7.96 8.63 2.69
CA MET A 22 -8.79 8.69 1.47
C MET A 22 -10.07 7.88 1.59
N GLY A 23 -10.02 6.72 2.24
CA GLY A 23 -11.18 5.86 2.46
C GLY A 23 -11.99 6.21 3.72
N ASN A 24 -11.58 7.23 4.48
CA ASN A 24 -12.19 7.61 5.77
C ASN A 24 -12.42 6.41 6.71
N LEU A 25 -11.40 5.55 6.79
CA LEU A 25 -11.44 4.29 7.53
C LEU A 25 -10.38 4.26 8.63
N PRO A 26 -10.64 3.62 9.78
CA PRO A 26 -9.69 3.54 10.87
C PRO A 26 -8.34 2.99 10.39
N LEU A 27 -7.23 3.53 10.90
CA LEU A 27 -5.89 3.08 10.52
C LEU A 27 -5.72 1.56 10.70
N ARG A 28 -6.36 0.98 11.72
CA ARG A 28 -6.35 -0.46 11.97
C ARG A 28 -7.01 -1.25 10.85
N ASP A 29 -8.12 -0.77 10.32
CA ASP A 29 -8.84 -1.40 9.22
C ASP A 29 -8.09 -1.22 7.90
N ALA A 30 -7.46 -0.05 7.71
CA ALA A 30 -6.56 0.23 6.60
C ALA A 30 -5.41 -0.79 6.58
N LEU A 31 -4.80 -1.02 7.74
CA LEU A 31 -3.73 -2.00 7.93
C LEU A 31 -4.19 -3.41 7.54
N ASP A 32 -5.30 -3.87 8.12
CA ASP A 32 -5.79 -5.23 7.91
C ASP A 32 -6.15 -5.48 6.44
N LYS A 33 -6.79 -4.51 5.78
CA LYS A 33 -7.09 -4.55 4.35
C LYS A 33 -5.83 -4.51 3.50
N PHE A 34 -4.86 -3.65 3.82
CA PHE A 34 -3.59 -3.55 3.11
C PHE A 34 -2.82 -4.87 3.12
N TYR A 35 -2.66 -5.51 4.29
CA TYR A 35 -1.93 -6.78 4.39
C TYR A 35 -2.63 -7.95 3.70
N LYS A 36 -3.94 -7.86 3.45
CA LYS A 36 -4.72 -8.86 2.72
C LYS A 36 -4.82 -8.57 1.21
N SER A 37 -4.38 -7.39 0.76
CA SER A 37 -4.46 -6.98 -0.64
C SER A 37 -3.41 -7.65 -1.52
N GLU A 38 -3.70 -7.78 -2.81
CA GLU A 38 -2.71 -8.21 -3.80
C GLU A 38 -1.58 -7.17 -3.92
N ILE A 39 -1.85 -5.88 -3.70
CA ILE A 39 -0.83 -4.82 -3.71
C ILE A 39 0.31 -5.11 -2.72
N TYR A 40 0.01 -5.58 -1.51
CA TYR A 40 1.05 -5.95 -0.55
C TYR A 40 1.95 -7.07 -1.10
N ILE A 41 1.35 -8.10 -1.70
CA ILE A 41 2.06 -9.23 -2.30
C ILE A 41 2.92 -8.74 -3.47
N GLU A 42 2.36 -7.94 -4.38
CA GLU A 42 3.06 -7.39 -5.54
C GLU A 42 4.24 -6.49 -5.16
N MET A 43 4.05 -5.60 -4.19
CA MET A 43 5.13 -4.73 -3.71
C MET A 43 6.22 -5.51 -2.98
N ARG A 44 5.85 -6.55 -2.21
CA ARG A 44 6.79 -7.40 -1.46
C ARG A 44 7.62 -8.29 -2.38
N GLU A 45 6.96 -8.97 -3.31
CA GLU A 45 7.58 -9.89 -4.26
C GLU A 45 8.27 -9.14 -5.41
N GLY A 46 8.00 -7.83 -5.56
CA GLY A 46 8.59 -6.99 -6.60
C GLY A 46 8.19 -7.42 -8.00
N ILE A 47 7.02 -8.05 -8.13
CA ILE A 47 6.51 -8.65 -9.38
C ILE A 47 6.20 -7.56 -10.42
N SER A 48 5.97 -6.33 -9.99
CA SER A 48 5.61 -5.20 -10.83
C SER A 48 6.40 -3.94 -10.46
N ASP A 49 6.51 -2.99 -11.40
CA ASP A 49 7.08 -1.64 -11.21
C ASP A 49 6.21 -0.76 -10.27
N MET A 50 5.40 -1.39 -9.41
CA MET A 50 4.62 -0.80 -8.32
C MET A 50 5.50 0.01 -7.36
N HIS A 51 6.81 -0.26 -7.31
CA HIS A 51 7.78 0.54 -6.58
C HIS A 51 7.87 1.98 -7.11
N CYS A 52 7.54 2.21 -8.38
CA CYS A 52 7.49 3.52 -9.04
C CYS A 52 6.11 4.20 -8.95
N ARG A 53 5.06 3.47 -8.56
CA ARG A 53 3.72 4.05 -8.36
C ARG A 53 3.67 4.90 -7.09
N SER A 54 2.96 6.02 -7.15
CA SER A 54 2.75 6.93 -6.02
C SER A 54 1.86 6.29 -4.96
N GLU A 55 2.03 6.65 -3.69
CA GLU A 55 1.23 6.09 -2.59
C GLU A 55 -0.27 6.30 -2.80
N LYS A 56 -0.64 7.45 -3.38
CA LYS A 56 -2.02 7.79 -3.74
C LYS A 56 -2.63 6.81 -4.73
N TYR A 57 -1.90 6.40 -5.76
CA TYR A 57 -2.43 5.46 -6.77
C TYR A 57 -2.71 4.09 -6.15
N LEU A 58 -1.80 3.62 -5.29
CA LEU A 58 -1.95 2.36 -4.55
C LEU A 58 -3.12 2.44 -3.56
N ALA A 59 -3.27 3.56 -2.85
CA ALA A 59 -4.40 3.81 -1.98
C ALA A 59 -5.74 3.85 -2.74
N GLU A 60 -5.78 4.46 -3.93
CA GLU A 60 -6.97 4.48 -4.78
C GLU A 60 -7.39 3.08 -5.25
N ASP A 61 -6.45 2.23 -5.66
CA ASP A 61 -6.77 0.85 -6.01
C ASP A 61 -7.23 0.04 -4.80
N LEU A 62 -6.60 0.21 -3.63
CA LEU A 62 -7.07 -0.42 -2.38
C LEU A 62 -8.51 -0.02 -2.01
N ILE A 63 -8.89 1.23 -2.30
CA ILE A 63 -10.27 1.70 -2.09
C ILE A 63 -11.22 1.04 -3.08
N LYS A 64 -10.83 0.91 -4.35
CA LYS A 64 -11.65 0.24 -5.36
C LYS A 64 -11.86 -1.25 -5.04
N ASP A 65 -10.81 -1.94 -4.57
CA ASP A 65 -10.89 -3.34 -4.17
C ASP A 65 -11.72 -3.56 -2.89
N CYS A 66 -11.92 -2.51 -2.10
CA CYS A 66 -12.73 -2.56 -0.88
C CYS A 66 -14.19 -2.13 -1.04
N ALA A 67 -14.59 -1.63 -2.22
CA ALA A 67 -15.97 -1.26 -2.54
C ALA A 67 -16.83 -2.49 -2.89
#